data_AF-A0A1B6EHS7-F1
#
_entry.id   AF-A0A1B6EHS7-F1
#
_cell.length_a   1.000
_cell.length_b   1.000
_cell.length_c   1.000
_cell.angle_alpha   90.00
_cell.angle_beta   90.00
_cell.angle_gamma   90.00
#
_symmetry.space_group_name_H-M   'P 1'
#
loop_
_entity.id
_entity.type
_entity.pdbx_description
1 polymer ?
#
loop_
_entity_poly.entity_id
_entity_poly.type
_entity_poly.pdbx_seq_one_letter_code
_entity_poly.pdbx_strand_id
1 'polypeptide(L)'
;NEIKINAVREAFQSVFSNVLINAVPTDQIKIAPQLVGFAAAFKAAKERIDSILHGNRLKKPIIAIENFLLELEHDKWFELSFMQLYDATNNINLEIFTQAVSIPLEIITHLKAETSPD
;
A
#
# COMPACT_ATOMS: atom_id res chain seq x y z
N ASN A 1 -8.84 4.88 4.37
CA ASN A 1 -9.06 5.47 3.03
C ASN A 1 -10.21 4.71 2.37
N GLU A 2 -11.36 5.37 2.18
CA GLU A 2 -12.59 4.73 1.66
C GLU A 2 -12.44 4.23 0.22
N ILE A 3 -11.70 4.95 -0.63
CA ILE A 3 -11.47 4.56 -2.03
C ILE A 3 -10.76 3.19 -2.08
N LYS A 4 -9.68 3.02 -1.29
CA LYS A 4 -8.96 1.74 -1.21
C LYS A 4 -9.88 0.61 -0.74
N ILE A 5 -10.71 0.86 0.27
CA ILE A 5 -11.63 -0.15 0.82
C ILE A 5 -12.67 -0.56 -0.23
N ASN A 6 -13.24 0.41 -0.96
CA ASN A 6 -14.24 0.16 -1.99
C ASN A 6 -13.63 -0.62 -3.17
N ALA A 7 -12.43 -0.25 -3.63
CA ALA A 7 -11.74 -0.98 -4.68
C ALA A 7 -11.50 -2.46 -4.31
N VAL A 8 -11.03 -2.72 -3.08
CA VAL A 8 -10.87 -4.11 -2.60
C VAL A 8 -12.22 -4.81 -2.52
N ARG A 9 -13.28 -4.14 -2.05
CA ARG A 9 -14.63 -4.72 -1.94
C ARG A 9 -15.18 -5.14 -3.29
N GLU A 10 -15.13 -4.27 -4.28
CA GLU A 10 -15.58 -4.56 -5.63
C GLU A 10 -14.78 -5.72 -6.24
N ALA A 11 -13.45 -5.69 -6.12
CA ALA A 11 -12.59 -6.75 -6.62
C ALA A 11 -12.91 -8.11 -5.99
N PHE A 12 -13.03 -8.17 -4.66
CA PHE A 12 -13.34 -9.42 -3.96
C PHE A 12 -14.76 -9.90 -4.23
N GLN A 13 -15.76 -9.02 -4.29
CA GLN A 13 -17.14 -9.38 -4.61
C GLN A 13 -17.31 -9.89 -6.04
N SER A 14 -16.42 -9.51 -6.96
CA SER A 14 -16.43 -10.03 -8.34
C SER A 14 -16.01 -11.51 -8.43
N VAL A 15 -15.20 -11.99 -7.47
CA VAL A 15 -14.67 -13.36 -7.44
C VAL A 15 -15.39 -14.22 -6.40
N PHE A 16 -15.73 -13.64 -5.25
CA PHE A 16 -16.32 -14.33 -4.12
C PHE A 16 -17.73 -13.80 -3.85
N SER A 17 -18.71 -14.70 -3.77
CA SER A 17 -20.12 -14.34 -3.60
C SER A 17 -20.48 -13.79 -2.21
N ASN A 18 -19.68 -14.06 -1.18
CA ASN A 18 -19.94 -13.60 0.18
C ASN A 18 -18.64 -13.29 0.93
N VAL A 19 -18.20 -12.02 0.88
CA VAL A 19 -17.02 -11.52 1.59
C VAL A 19 -17.38 -10.27 2.37
N LEU A 20 -16.90 -10.22 3.61
CA LEU A 20 -17.02 -9.06 4.49
C LEU A 20 -15.66 -8.39 4.65
N ILE A 21 -15.58 -7.12 4.24
CA ILE A 21 -14.35 -6.33 4.28
C ILE A 21 -14.46 -5.27 5.37
N ASN A 22 -13.50 -5.33 6.29
CA ASN A 22 -13.38 -4.37 7.38
C ASN A 22 -12.10 -3.56 7.21
N ALA A 23 -12.22 -2.24 7.38
CA ALA A 23 -11.07 -1.39 7.56
C ALA A 23 -10.52 -1.59 8.98
N VAL A 24 -9.23 -1.85 9.09
CA VAL A 24 -8.55 -1.91 10.38
C VAL A 24 -7.65 -0.69 10.48
N PRO A 25 -7.88 0.22 11.44
CA PRO A 25 -6.94 1.30 11.69
C PRO A 25 -5.64 0.71 12.22
N THR A 26 -4.52 1.17 11.70
CA THR A 26 -3.19 0.84 12.20
C THR A 26 -2.63 2.06 12.92
N ASP A 27 -2.55 2.00 14.24
CA ASP A 27 -2.01 3.10 15.02
C ASP A 27 -0.47 3.10 14.93
N GLN A 28 0.10 4.30 14.76
CA GLN A 28 1.53 4.59 15.01
C GLN A 28 2.57 3.80 14.19
N ILE A 29 2.37 3.60 12.89
CA ILE A 29 3.47 3.13 12.05
C ILE A 29 4.32 4.33 11.63
N LYS A 30 5.60 4.33 12.00
CA LYS A 30 6.59 5.35 11.61
C LYS A 30 7.01 5.14 10.14
N ILE A 31 6.06 5.32 9.24
CA ILE A 31 6.30 5.34 7.80
C ILE A 31 6.58 6.79 7.39
N ALA A 32 7.50 6.99 6.44
CA ALA A 32 7.73 8.31 5.86
C ALA A 32 6.43 8.89 5.27
N PRO A 33 6.19 10.21 5.36
CA PRO A 33 4.99 10.83 4.79
C PRO A 33 4.80 10.53 3.29
N GLN A 34 5.91 10.43 2.56
CA GLN A 34 5.94 10.04 1.15
C GLN A 34 6.90 8.87 0.95
N LEU A 35 6.40 7.79 0.37
CA LEU A 35 7.20 6.62 0.01
C LEU A 35 7.86 6.83 -1.35
N VAL A 36 9.15 6.54 -1.42
CA VAL A 36 9.94 6.61 -2.65
C VAL A 36 10.67 5.30 -2.87
N GLY A 37 10.44 4.69 -4.02
CA GLY A 37 11.02 3.41 -4.43
C GLY A 37 10.33 2.18 -3.84
N PHE A 38 10.59 1.04 -4.49
CA PHE A 38 9.98 -0.25 -4.15
C PHE A 38 10.25 -0.69 -2.71
N ALA A 39 11.48 -0.50 -2.21
CA ALA A 39 11.87 -0.95 -0.88
C ALA A 39 11.07 -0.24 0.22
N ALA A 40 10.81 1.06 0.05
CA ALA A 40 10.03 1.83 1.01
C ALA A 40 8.56 1.39 1.04
N ALA A 41 7.97 1.13 -0.13
CA ALA A 41 6.62 0.61 -0.27
C ALA A 41 6.45 -0.78 0.36
N PHE A 42 7.39 -1.69 0.08
CA PHE A 42 7.40 -3.03 0.64
C PHE A 42 7.49 -3.01 2.17
N LYS A 43 8.43 -2.23 2.71
CA LYS A 43 8.62 -2.08 4.15
C LYS A 43 7.35 -1.53 4.83
N ALA A 44 6.75 -0.49 4.26
CA ALA A 44 5.53 0.11 4.80
C ALA A 44 4.35 -0.86 4.85
N ALA A 45 4.09 -1.59 3.75
CA ALA A 45 3.02 -2.58 3.68
C ALA A 45 3.23 -3.72 4.69
N LYS A 46 4.47 -4.20 4.80
CA LYS A 46 4.83 -5.24 5.77
C LYS A 46 4.63 -4.76 7.21
N GLU A 47 5.11 -3.57 7.55
CA GLU A 47 4.92 -2.99 8.89
C GLU A 47 3.43 -2.82 9.23
N ARG A 48 2.57 -2.48 8.25
CA ARG A 48 1.11 -2.47 8.43
C ARG A 48 0.56 -3.84 8.79
N ILE A 49 0.88 -4.85 8.00
CA ILE A 49 0.40 -6.22 8.25
C ILE A 49 0.90 -6.70 9.61
N ASP A 50 2.18 -6.52 9.91
CA ASP A 50 2.79 -6.91 11.17
C ASP A 50 2.13 -6.19 12.34
N SER A 51 1.83 -4.89 12.24
CA SER A 51 1.14 -4.16 13.33
C SER A 51 -0.23 -4.76 13.67
N ILE A 52 -0.98 -5.20 12.65
CA ILE A 52 -2.30 -5.81 12.83
C ILE A 52 -2.18 -7.20 13.45
N LEU A 53 -1.20 -8.00 13.01
CA LEU A 53 -0.96 -9.36 13.51
C LEU A 53 -0.49 -9.37 14.97
N HIS A 54 0.37 -8.42 15.36
CA HIS A 54 0.85 -8.30 16.75
C HIS A 54 -0.25 -7.76 17.68
N GLY A 55 -1.07 -6.81 17.20
CA GLY A 55 -2.12 -6.20 18.00
C GLY A 55 -3.39 -7.05 18.13
N ASN A 56 -3.70 -7.88 17.15
CA ASN A 56 -4.90 -8.72 17.13
C ASN A 56 -4.60 -10.13 16.60
N ARG A 57 -5.12 -11.16 17.27
CA ARG A 57 -5.13 -12.55 16.75
C ARG A 57 -6.16 -12.72 15.60
N LEU A 58 -6.11 -11.86 14.59
CA LEU A 58 -6.98 -11.99 13.43
C LEU A 58 -6.54 -13.20 12.60
N LYS A 59 -7.39 -14.24 12.58
CA LYS A 59 -7.22 -15.42 11.72
C LYS A 59 -7.83 -15.21 10.32
N LYS A 60 -7.70 -14.01 9.77
CA LYS A 60 -8.30 -13.61 8.48
C LYS A 60 -7.21 -13.08 7.55
N PRO A 61 -7.37 -13.21 6.22
CA PRO A 61 -6.50 -12.54 5.27
C PRO A 61 -6.46 -11.03 5.53
N ILE A 62 -5.26 -10.45 5.48
CA ILE A 62 -5.00 -9.03 5.65
C ILE A 62 -4.47 -8.50 4.32
N ILE A 63 -4.97 -7.34 3.90
CA ILE A 63 -4.52 -6.66 2.69
C ILE A 63 -3.96 -5.30 3.09
N ALA A 64 -2.72 -5.02 2.70
CA ALA A 64 -2.10 -3.71 2.79
C ALA A 64 -1.86 -3.17 1.38
N ILE A 65 -2.13 -1.87 1.18
CA ILE A 65 -1.94 -1.17 -0.09
C ILE A 65 -1.19 0.13 0.18
N GLU A 66 -0.01 0.28 -0.42
CA GLU A 66 0.85 1.45 -0.30
C GLU A 66 1.11 2.09 -1.64
N ASN A 67 0.96 3.42 -1.69
CA ASN A 67 1.27 4.20 -2.87
C ASN A 67 2.68 4.76 -2.71
N PHE A 68 3.46 4.76 -3.78
CA PHE A 68 4.83 5.26 -3.75
C PHE A 68 5.21 5.90 -5.08
N LEU A 69 6.20 6.78 -5.02
CA LEU A 69 6.81 7.41 -6.17
C LEU A 69 8.04 6.62 -6.60
N LEU A 70 8.26 6.53 -7.90
CA LEU A 70 9.41 5.84 -8.48
C LEU A 70 10.01 6.68 -9.59
N GLU A 71 11.31 6.93 -9.50
CA GLU A 71 12.11 7.46 -10.60
C GLU A 71 12.71 6.28 -11.37
N LEU A 72 12.33 6.11 -12.63
CA LEU A 72 12.86 5.03 -13.48
C LEU A 72 14.05 5.49 -14.32
N GLU A 73 14.02 6.75 -14.75
CA GLU A 73 15.10 7.43 -15.46
C GLU A 73 15.18 8.86 -14.92
N HIS A 74 16.26 9.57 -15.25
CA HIS A 74 16.46 10.96 -14.81
C HIS A 74 15.22 11.83 -15.09
N ASP A 75 14.64 12.38 -14.03
CA ASP A 75 13.45 13.23 -14.05
C ASP A 75 12.17 12.58 -14.58
N LYS A 76 12.17 11.26 -14.79
CA LYS A 76 10.99 10.48 -15.19
C LYS A 76 10.42 9.73 -14.00
N TRP A 77 9.38 10.33 -13.43
CA TRP A 77 8.71 9.85 -12.24
C TRP A 77 7.38 9.17 -12.55
N PHE A 78 7.04 8.21 -11.70
CA PHE A 78 5.84 7.40 -11.80
C PHE A 78 5.21 7.20 -10.42
N GLU A 79 3.89 7.15 -10.36
CA GLU A 79 3.16 6.61 -9.22
C GLU A 79 2.88 5.14 -9.46
N LEU A 80 3.06 4.35 -8.40
CA LEU A 80 2.67 2.95 -8.34
C LEU A 80 2.05 2.68 -6.98
N SER A 81 1.18 1.68 -6.93
CA SER A 81 0.72 1.08 -5.69
C SER A 81 1.27 -0.33 -5.54
N PHE A 82 1.84 -0.62 -4.39
CA PHE A 82 2.18 -1.96 -3.93
C PHE A 82 1.03 -2.51 -3.10
N MET A 83 0.59 -3.73 -3.41
CA MET A 83 -0.42 -4.44 -2.61
C MET A 83 0.14 -5.77 -2.15
N GLN A 84 -0.04 -6.05 -0.86
CA GLN A 84 0.28 -7.32 -0.24
C GLN A 84 -0.97 -7.92 0.40
N LEU A 85 -1.29 -9.16 0.06
CA LEU A 85 -2.27 -9.99 0.75
C LEU A 85 -1.53 -11.07 1.53
N TYR A 86 -1.74 -11.11 2.84
CA TYR A 86 -1.16 -12.10 3.73
C TYR A 86 -2.25 -12.88 4.47
N ASP A 87 -2.21 -14.20 4.36
CA ASP A 87 -3.06 -15.12 5.13
C ASP A 87 -2.17 -16.13 5.85
N ALA A 88 -1.97 -15.88 7.14
CA ALA A 88 -1.18 -16.75 8.01
C ALA A 88 -1.80 -18.15 8.19
N THR A 89 -3.12 -18.30 8.04
CA THR A 89 -3.81 -19.58 8.27
C THR A 89 -3.52 -20.56 7.15
N ASN A 90 -3.50 -20.06 5.91
CA ASN A 90 -3.27 -20.86 4.71
C ASN A 90 -1.83 -20.74 4.16
N ASN A 91 -0.96 -19.99 4.86
CA ASN A 91 0.40 -19.68 4.44
C ASN A 91 0.47 -19.06 3.03
N ILE A 92 -0.41 -18.10 2.76
CA ILE A 92 -0.47 -17.37 1.49
C ILE A 92 0.16 -16.00 1.68
N ASN A 93 1.11 -15.65 0.80
CA ASN A 93 1.63 -14.30 0.66
C ASN A 93 1.59 -13.93 -0.83
N LEU A 94 0.76 -12.96 -1.20
CA LEU A 94 0.63 -12.46 -2.57
C LEU A 94 1.05 -11.00 -2.61
N GLU A 95 1.87 -10.67 -3.60
CA GLU A 95 2.47 -9.35 -3.77
C GLU A 95 2.28 -8.91 -5.22
N ILE A 96 1.76 -7.70 -5.42
CA ILE A 96 1.51 -7.15 -6.76
C ILE A 96 1.75 -5.65 -6.79
N PHE A 97 2.17 -5.16 -7.95
CA PHE A 97 2.27 -3.74 -8.25
C PHE A 97 1.19 -3.36 -9.28
N THR A 98 0.62 -2.18 -9.13
CA THR A 98 -0.23 -1.60 -10.17
C THR A 98 0.60 -1.17 -11.38
N GLN A 99 -0.08 -0.87 -12.48
CA GLN A 99 0.54 -0.20 -13.60
C GLN A 99 1.13 1.15 -13.16
N ALA A 100 2.31 1.47 -13.70
CA ALA A 100 2.96 2.75 -13.48
C ALA A 100 2.23 3.88 -14.21
N VAL A 101 1.95 4.97 -13.48
CA VAL A 101 1.33 6.18 -14.02
C VAL A 101 2.37 7.28 -14.03
N SER A 102 2.70 7.82 -15.20
CA SER A 102 3.69 8.89 -15.32
C SER A 102 3.23 10.16 -14.62
N ILE A 103 4.14 10.78 -13.88
CA ILE A 103 3.91 12.04 -13.17
C ILE A 103 4.81 13.12 -13.79
N PRO A 104 4.24 14.29 -14.17
CA PRO A 104 5.03 15.45 -14.59
C PRO A 104 6.04 15.89 -13.52
N LEU A 105 7.24 16.28 -13.96
CA LEU A 105 8.33 16.70 -13.08
C LEU A 105 7.97 17.91 -12.22
N GLU A 106 7.12 18.79 -12.72
CA GLU A 106 6.65 19.97 -12.00
C GLU A 106 5.94 19.55 -10.71
N ILE A 107 5.08 18.54 -10.77
CA ILE A 107 4.37 18.00 -9.62
C ILE A 107 5.35 17.41 -8.61
N ILE A 108 6.36 16.65 -9.07
CA ILE A 108 7.38 16.07 -8.20
C ILE A 108 8.20 17.16 -7.51
N THR A 109 8.54 18.23 -8.22
CA THR A 109 9.27 19.37 -7.67
C THR A 109 8.47 20.05 -6.57
N HIS A 110 7.16 20.25 -6.78
CA HIS A 110 6.26 20.77 -5.75
C HIS A 110 6.18 19.84 -4.54
N LEU A 111 5.99 18.53 -4.75
CA LEU A 111 5.94 17.55 -3.67
C LEU A 111 7.23 17.54 -2.83
N LYS A 112 8.40 17.57 -3.48
CA LYS A 112 9.70 17.63 -2.80
C LYS A 112 9.85 18.89 -1.93
N ALA A 113 9.27 20.01 -2.33
CA ALA A 113 9.30 21.24 -1.52
C ALA A 113 8.38 21.15 -0.28
N GLU A 114 7.30 20.37 -0.37
CA GLU A 114 6.35 20.17 0.73
C GLU A 114 6.78 19.06 1.70
N THR A 115 7.47 18.04 1.20
CA THR A 115 8.11 16.98 2.01
C THR A 115 9.54 17.38 2.33
N SER A 116 9.73 18.30 3.28
CA SER A 116 11.07 18.67 3.78
C SER A 116 11.83 17.43 4.24
N PRO A 117 13.15 17.31 3.97
CA PRO A 117 13.97 16.36 4.69
C PRO A 117 14.07 16.85 6.14
N ASP A 118 13.58 16.07 7.09
CA ASP A 118 14.12 16.12 8.45
C ASP A 118 15.57 15.57 8.43
#